data_AF-A0A3M6KEF5-F1
#
_entry.id   AF-A0A3M6KEF5-F1
#
_cell.length_a   1.000
_cell.length_b   1.000
_cell.length_c   1.000
_cell.angle_alpha   90.00
_cell.angle_beta   90.00
_cell.angle_gamma   90.00
#
_symmetry.space_group_name_H-M   'P 1'
#
loop_
_entity.id
_entity.type
_entity.pdbx_description
1 polymer ?
#
loop_
_entity_poly.entity_id
_entity_poly.type
_entity_poly.pdbx_seq_one_letter_code
_entity_poly.pdbx_strand_id
1 'polypeptide(L)'
;MLSVWLRAIRIKFLLASVIAVSLGLSLAWHSGYPIEIIHAILTFAGVISLHASVDLLNDYWDFKRGIDTKTKRTKMSGGTGVLPEGLLKPKSVYLAGIGFLILGAIIGIYFVVIFGITIGIILGFAILSVYFYSTKIVNWGLAEVFVTIKGTLIVIGTYFIQSQTIDDFTILAGIVVGILSSLVLFITSIPDHDVDKEKGRRTLVIIFGKSNTVKTFLIFPILAYGVIIYGVVSGTFPVYSLIVLLAKPFLILSLLHLKDLEKS
;
A
#
# COMPACT_ATOMS: atom_id res chain seq x y z
N MET A 1 -4.06 -24.46 -9.27
CA MET A 1 -2.87 -24.16 -8.44
C MET A 1 -2.36 -22.73 -8.64
N LEU A 2 -2.03 -22.28 -9.85
CA LEU A 2 -1.54 -20.92 -10.09
C LEU A 2 -2.52 -19.82 -9.66
N SER A 3 -3.80 -19.96 -10.02
CA SER A 3 -4.86 -19.01 -9.63
C SER A 3 -5.00 -18.83 -8.11
N VAL A 4 -4.73 -19.87 -7.33
CA VAL A 4 -4.78 -19.83 -5.86
C VAL A 4 -3.62 -18.99 -5.30
N TRP A 5 -2.42 -19.14 -5.86
CA TRP A 5 -1.28 -18.32 -5.48
C TRP A 5 -1.45 -16.86 -5.90
N LEU A 6 -1.99 -16.59 -7.09
CA LEU A 6 -2.31 -15.23 -7.54
C LEU A 6 -3.33 -14.53 -6.61
N ARG A 7 -4.28 -15.31 -6.07
CA ARG A 7 -5.21 -14.86 -5.03
C ARG A 7 -4.50 -14.60 -3.71
N ALA A 8 -3.60 -15.49 -3.28
CA ALA A 8 -2.85 -15.38 -2.03
C ALA A 8 -1.93 -14.16 -1.97
N ILE A 9 -1.22 -13.85 -3.07
CA ILE A 9 -0.39 -12.64 -3.19
C ILE A 9 -1.21 -11.37 -3.49
N ARG A 10 -2.54 -11.49 -3.56
CA ARG A 10 -3.46 -10.39 -3.86
C ARG A 10 -3.03 -9.58 -5.08
N ILE A 11 -2.85 -10.25 -6.22
CA ILE A 11 -2.28 -9.67 -7.46
C ILE A 11 -2.83 -8.27 -7.84
N LYS A 12 -4.10 -7.99 -7.55
CA LYS A 12 -4.71 -6.67 -7.80
C LYS A 12 -4.13 -5.56 -6.92
N PHE A 13 -3.76 -5.84 -5.68
CA PHE A 13 -3.13 -4.88 -4.77
C PHE A 13 -1.66 -4.63 -5.14
N LEU A 14 -0.98 -5.59 -5.77
CA LEU A 14 0.38 -5.38 -6.30
C LEU A 14 0.42 -4.26 -7.36
N LEU A 15 -0.69 -3.95 -8.02
CA LEU A 15 -0.78 -2.80 -8.94
C LEU A 15 -0.47 -1.47 -8.26
N ALA A 16 -0.77 -1.31 -6.97
CA ALA A 16 -0.41 -0.10 -6.22
C ALA A 16 1.12 0.10 -6.16
N SER A 17 1.87 -0.99 -5.99
CA SER A 17 3.33 -0.97 -6.04
C SER A 17 3.86 -0.65 -7.44
N VAL A 18 3.24 -1.22 -8.47
CA VAL A 18 3.60 -0.92 -9.86
C VAL A 18 3.40 0.57 -10.16
N ILE A 19 2.24 1.13 -9.79
CA ILE A 19 1.92 2.55 -9.98
C ILE A 19 2.93 3.44 -9.24
N ALA A 20 3.28 3.10 -7.99
CA ALA A 20 4.23 3.88 -7.19
C ALA A 20 5.63 3.92 -7.83
N VAL A 21 6.15 2.78 -8.28
CA VAL A 21 7.45 2.71 -8.96
C VAL A 21 7.40 3.41 -10.32
N SER A 22 6.36 3.16 -11.12
CA SER A 22 6.15 3.85 -12.39
C SER A 22 6.10 5.38 -12.23
N LEU A 23 5.45 5.88 -11.18
CA LEU A 23 5.42 7.31 -10.88
C LEU A 23 6.83 7.81 -10.57
N GLY A 24 7.56 7.18 -9.64
CA GLY A 24 8.93 7.59 -9.30
C GLY A 24 9.87 7.64 -10.52
N LEU A 25 9.79 6.66 -11.42
CA LEU A 25 10.53 6.65 -12.69
C LEU A 25 10.10 7.79 -13.61
N SER A 26 8.79 8.05 -13.72
CA SER A 26 8.28 9.14 -14.57
C SER A 26 8.70 10.52 -14.07
N LEU A 27 8.77 10.71 -12.75
CA LEU A 27 9.26 11.95 -12.14
C LEU A 27 10.76 12.12 -12.42
N ALA A 28 11.56 11.06 -12.28
CA ALA A 28 13.00 11.10 -12.58
C ALA A 28 13.26 11.50 -14.03
N TRP A 29 12.52 10.88 -14.97
CA TRP A 29 12.61 11.23 -16.38
C TRP A 29 12.14 12.68 -16.62
N HIS A 30 11.01 13.10 -16.04
CA HIS A 30 10.51 14.46 -16.19
C HIS A 30 11.52 15.51 -15.71
N SER A 31 12.24 15.23 -14.63
CA SER A 31 13.32 16.06 -14.09
C SER A 31 14.63 16.00 -14.89
N GLY A 32 14.67 15.26 -16.01
CA GLY A 32 15.81 15.20 -16.91
C GLY A 32 16.85 14.13 -16.56
N TYR A 33 16.58 13.27 -15.56
CA TYR A 33 17.49 12.17 -15.22
C TYR A 33 17.30 10.99 -16.18
N PRO A 34 18.40 10.37 -16.67
CA PRO A 34 18.31 9.16 -17.47
C PRO A 34 17.80 8.01 -16.60
N ILE A 35 16.99 7.13 -17.20
CA ILE A 35 16.50 5.93 -16.51
C ILE A 35 17.46 4.78 -16.77
N GLU A 36 18.15 4.33 -15.73
CA GLU A 36 18.93 3.10 -15.76
C GLU A 36 17.95 1.92 -15.64
N ILE A 37 17.90 1.12 -16.70
CA ILE A 37 16.87 0.09 -16.91
C ILE A 37 17.04 -1.08 -15.94
N ILE A 38 18.27 -1.46 -15.61
CA ILE A 38 18.53 -2.57 -14.68
C ILE A 38 18.03 -2.18 -13.28
N HIS A 39 18.33 -0.97 -12.82
CA HIS A 39 17.85 -0.41 -11.56
C HIS A 39 16.33 -0.27 -11.56
N ALA A 40 15.70 0.13 -12.68
CA ALA A 40 14.25 0.17 -12.78
C ALA A 40 13.61 -1.22 -12.60
N ILE A 41 14.13 -2.23 -13.32
CA ILE A 41 13.65 -3.63 -13.23
C ILE A 41 13.85 -4.17 -11.82
N LEU A 42 15.03 -3.97 -11.22
CA LEU A 42 15.31 -4.38 -9.85
C LEU A 42 14.39 -3.66 -8.85
N THR A 43 14.10 -2.37 -9.04
CA THR A 43 13.18 -1.62 -8.18
C THR A 43 11.78 -2.23 -8.24
N PHE A 44 11.25 -2.53 -9.43
CA PHE A 44 9.98 -3.25 -9.56
C PHE A 44 10.01 -4.61 -8.86
N ALA A 45 11.03 -5.43 -9.12
CA ALA A 45 11.17 -6.76 -8.54
C ALA A 45 11.23 -6.71 -7.00
N GLY A 46 12.03 -5.80 -6.45
CA GLY A 46 12.18 -5.61 -5.01
C GLY A 46 10.90 -5.13 -4.35
N VAL A 47 10.27 -4.09 -4.87
CA VAL A 47 9.03 -3.51 -4.31
C VAL A 47 7.86 -4.49 -4.41
N ILE A 48 7.70 -5.18 -5.55
CA ILE A 48 6.65 -6.20 -5.72
C ILE A 48 6.87 -7.37 -4.77
N SER A 49 8.12 -7.80 -4.58
CA SER A 49 8.46 -8.87 -3.64
C SER A 49 8.11 -8.47 -2.20
N LEU A 50 8.51 -7.28 -1.74
CA LEU A 50 8.16 -6.80 -0.39
C LEU A 50 6.64 -6.64 -0.20
N HIS A 51 5.90 -6.25 -1.24
CA HIS A 51 4.44 -6.19 -1.17
C HIS A 51 3.82 -7.60 -1.08
N ALA A 52 4.21 -8.52 -1.95
CA ALA A 52 3.75 -9.91 -1.89
C ALA A 52 4.08 -10.56 -0.53
N SER A 53 5.23 -10.22 0.05
CA SER A 53 5.62 -10.67 1.38
C SER A 53 4.65 -10.22 2.47
N VAL A 54 4.33 -8.92 2.55
CA VAL A 54 3.39 -8.44 3.59
C VAL A 54 2.00 -9.04 3.42
N ASP A 55 1.53 -9.24 2.19
CA ASP A 55 0.22 -9.85 1.94
C ASP A 55 0.16 -11.31 2.39
N LEU A 56 1.18 -12.11 2.03
CA LEU A 56 1.25 -13.53 2.42
C LEU A 56 1.44 -13.71 3.93
N LEU A 57 2.33 -12.92 4.54
CA LEU A 57 2.55 -12.96 5.98
C LEU A 57 1.31 -12.48 6.74
N ASN A 58 0.60 -11.48 6.23
CA ASN A 58 -0.64 -11.02 6.83
C ASN A 58 -1.70 -12.12 6.83
N ASP A 59 -1.94 -12.77 5.68
CA ASP A 59 -2.90 -13.88 5.58
C ASP A 59 -2.52 -15.04 6.52
N TYR A 60 -1.23 -15.37 6.64
CA TYR A 60 -0.77 -16.40 7.57
C TYR A 60 -1.08 -16.04 9.03
N TRP A 61 -0.75 -14.82 9.46
CA TRP A 61 -0.97 -14.39 10.85
C TRP A 61 -2.44 -14.23 11.19
N ASP A 62 -3.26 -13.75 10.24
CA ASP A 62 -4.71 -13.60 10.43
C ASP A 62 -5.42 -14.94 10.52
N PHE A 63 -5.02 -15.91 9.68
CA PHE A 63 -5.46 -17.29 9.81
C PHE A 63 -5.05 -17.89 11.17
N LYS A 64 -3.79 -17.73 11.58
CA LYS A 64 -3.29 -18.27 12.86
C LYS A 64 -3.98 -17.65 14.07
N ARG A 65 -4.39 -16.38 14.00
CA ARG A 65 -5.18 -15.69 15.03
C ARG A 65 -6.68 -16.04 14.96
N GLY A 66 -7.12 -16.76 13.95
CA GLY A 66 -8.53 -17.09 13.72
C GLY A 66 -9.39 -15.86 13.42
N ILE A 67 -8.81 -14.84 12.78
CA ILE A 67 -9.54 -13.68 12.25
C ILE A 67 -10.29 -14.15 11.00
N ASP A 68 -9.58 -14.70 10.03
CA ASP A 68 -10.15 -15.06 8.72
C ASP A 68 -11.22 -16.15 8.75
N THR A 69 -11.25 -16.99 9.81
CA THR A 69 -12.25 -18.05 9.94
C THR A 69 -13.62 -17.54 10.39
N LYS A 70 -13.68 -16.34 10.97
CA LYS A 70 -14.93 -15.69 11.41
C LYS A 70 -15.46 -14.66 10.40
N THR A 71 -14.61 -14.18 9.49
CA THR A 71 -14.95 -13.11 8.55
C THR A 71 -15.94 -13.59 7.48
N LYS A 72 -17.11 -12.95 7.40
CA LYS A 72 -18.01 -13.10 6.25
C LYS A 72 -17.46 -12.32 5.06
N ARG A 73 -16.73 -13.02 4.19
CA ARG A 73 -16.00 -12.37 3.11
C ARG A 73 -16.89 -11.66 2.10
N THR A 74 -16.48 -10.46 1.74
CA THR A 74 -17.02 -9.70 0.61
C THR A 74 -15.94 -9.53 -0.47
N LYS A 75 -16.30 -8.99 -1.63
CA LYS A 75 -15.31 -8.60 -2.66
C LYS A 75 -14.32 -7.53 -2.17
N MET A 76 -14.65 -6.83 -1.08
CA MET A 76 -13.83 -5.78 -0.49
C MET A 76 -13.03 -6.25 0.74
N SER A 77 -13.31 -7.43 1.30
CA SER A 77 -12.58 -7.92 2.49
C SER A 77 -11.08 -8.03 2.23
N GLY A 78 -10.28 -7.72 3.26
CA GLY A 78 -8.82 -7.76 3.18
C GLY A 78 -8.28 -9.18 3.05
N GLY A 79 -8.82 -10.14 3.83
CA GLY A 79 -8.37 -11.53 3.83
C GLY A 79 -8.64 -12.27 2.52
N THR A 80 -7.71 -13.14 2.08
CA THR A 80 -7.85 -13.83 0.78
C THR A 80 -8.77 -15.04 0.81
N GLY A 81 -9.05 -15.58 2.00
CA GLY A 81 -9.83 -16.82 2.20
C GLY A 81 -9.09 -18.11 1.82
N VAL A 82 -7.88 -18.01 1.26
CA VAL A 82 -7.13 -19.18 0.76
C VAL A 82 -6.79 -20.18 1.88
N LEU A 83 -6.41 -19.69 3.07
CA LEU A 83 -6.10 -20.55 4.21
C LEU A 83 -7.35 -21.11 4.92
N PRO A 84 -8.40 -20.32 5.22
CA PRO A 84 -9.67 -20.85 5.73
C PRO A 84 -10.32 -21.91 4.83
N GLU A 85 -10.24 -21.74 3.50
CA GLU A 85 -10.78 -22.68 2.52
C GLU A 85 -9.89 -23.94 2.35
N GLY A 86 -8.74 -24.02 3.01
CA GLY A 86 -7.82 -25.16 2.93
C GLY A 86 -7.11 -25.32 1.58
N LEU A 87 -7.12 -24.28 0.72
CA LEU A 87 -6.56 -24.36 -0.63
C LEU A 87 -5.03 -24.37 -0.66
N LEU A 88 -4.39 -23.80 0.37
CA LEU A 88 -2.94 -23.87 0.58
C LEU A 88 -2.63 -24.25 2.02
N LYS A 89 -1.46 -24.86 2.22
CA LYS A 89 -0.94 -25.14 3.58
C LYS A 89 -0.42 -23.84 4.20
N PRO A 90 -0.77 -23.51 5.46
CA PRO A 90 -0.27 -22.30 6.15
C PRO A 90 1.26 -22.19 6.15
N LYS A 91 1.96 -23.32 6.35
CA LYS A 91 3.43 -23.36 6.29
C LYS A 91 3.97 -22.92 4.93
N SER A 92 3.32 -23.29 3.84
CA SER A 92 3.74 -22.91 2.48
C SER A 92 3.56 -21.41 2.24
N VAL A 93 2.43 -20.83 2.69
CA VAL A 93 2.18 -19.39 2.60
C VAL A 93 3.19 -18.59 3.41
N TYR A 94 3.49 -19.03 4.64
CA TYR A 94 4.52 -18.41 5.48
C TYR A 94 5.91 -18.44 4.82
N LEU A 95 6.35 -19.61 4.35
CA LEU A 95 7.65 -19.76 3.70
C LEU A 95 7.75 -18.93 2.41
N ALA A 96 6.67 -18.84 1.62
CA ALA A 96 6.62 -17.96 0.45
C ALA A 96 6.73 -16.49 0.86
N GLY A 97 6.01 -16.06 1.90
CA GLY A 97 6.10 -14.70 2.43
C GLY A 97 7.51 -14.33 2.90
N ILE A 98 8.20 -15.23 3.60
CA ILE A 98 9.61 -15.07 4.00
C ILE A 98 10.54 -15.07 2.78
N GLY A 99 10.32 -15.94 1.79
CA GLY A 99 11.11 -15.98 0.56
C GLY A 99 11.05 -14.65 -0.20
N PHE A 100 9.86 -14.09 -0.36
CA PHE A 100 9.67 -12.76 -0.96
C PHE A 100 10.28 -11.63 -0.11
N LEU A 101 10.26 -11.73 1.22
CA LEU A 101 10.93 -10.77 2.10
C LEU A 101 12.45 -10.78 1.85
N ILE A 102 13.05 -11.96 1.81
CA ILE A 102 14.49 -12.15 1.58
C ILE A 102 14.87 -11.63 0.20
N LEU A 103 14.10 -11.97 -0.84
CA LEU A 103 14.36 -11.51 -2.20
C LEU A 103 14.31 -9.96 -2.28
N GLY A 104 13.26 -9.36 -1.73
CA GLY A 104 13.14 -7.90 -1.66
C GLY A 104 14.25 -7.25 -0.85
N ALA A 105 14.66 -7.86 0.27
CA ALA A 105 15.76 -7.38 1.09
C ALA A 105 17.12 -7.46 0.38
N ILE A 106 17.41 -8.53 -0.35
CA ILE A 106 18.65 -8.66 -1.13
C ILE A 106 18.75 -7.55 -2.18
N ILE A 107 17.68 -7.30 -2.92
CA ILE A 107 17.62 -6.22 -3.91
C ILE A 107 17.76 -4.85 -3.23
N GLY A 108 17.09 -4.65 -2.09
CA GLY A 108 17.23 -3.44 -1.31
C GLY A 108 18.67 -3.22 -0.85
N ILE A 109 19.33 -4.24 -0.29
CA ILE A 109 20.72 -4.19 0.19
C ILE A 109 21.67 -3.86 -0.96
N TYR A 110 21.46 -4.44 -2.14
CA TYR A 110 22.20 -4.06 -3.34
C TYR A 110 22.12 -2.54 -3.60
N PHE A 111 20.93 -1.94 -3.52
CA PHE A 111 20.79 -0.49 -3.64
C PHE A 111 21.37 0.30 -2.47
N VAL A 112 21.37 -0.23 -1.24
CA VAL A 112 22.06 0.40 -0.10
C VAL A 112 23.57 0.48 -0.35
N VAL A 113 24.17 -0.58 -0.91
CA VAL A 113 25.61 -0.59 -1.21
C VAL A 113 25.97 0.45 -2.27
N ILE A 114 25.09 0.67 -3.26
CA ILE A 114 25.35 1.60 -4.37
C ILE A 114 25.00 3.05 -3.99
N PHE A 115 23.86 3.27 -3.33
CA PHE A 115 23.27 4.61 -3.12
C PHE A 115 23.28 5.06 -1.66
N GLY A 116 23.79 4.23 -0.75
CA GLY A 116 24.09 4.59 0.63
C GLY A 116 22.87 4.60 1.57
N ILE A 117 23.04 5.35 2.66
CA ILE A 117 22.18 5.27 3.85
C ILE A 117 20.73 5.68 3.62
N THR A 118 20.45 6.56 2.64
CA THR A 118 19.09 6.99 2.31
C THR A 118 18.21 5.79 1.93
N ILE A 119 18.70 4.92 1.04
CA ILE A 119 18.00 3.67 0.72
C ILE A 119 18.01 2.71 1.92
N GLY A 120 19.06 2.73 2.74
CA GLY A 120 19.13 1.94 3.97
C GLY A 120 17.98 2.24 4.94
N ILE A 121 17.65 3.53 5.13
CA ILE A 121 16.54 3.97 5.97
C ILE A 121 15.20 3.53 5.38
N ILE A 122 15.00 3.72 4.07
CA ILE A 122 13.78 3.31 3.36
C ILE A 122 13.58 1.79 3.47
N LEU A 123 14.62 1.01 3.23
CA LEU A 123 14.60 -0.43 3.32
C LEU A 123 14.36 -0.90 4.76
N GLY A 124 15.03 -0.30 5.74
CA GLY A 124 14.83 -0.58 7.16
C GLY A 124 13.37 -0.36 7.56
N PHE A 125 12.78 0.78 7.17
CA PHE A 125 11.36 1.03 7.38
C PHE A 125 10.48 -0.01 6.70
N ALA A 126 10.77 -0.40 5.46
CA ALA A 126 10.00 -1.38 4.72
C ALA A 126 10.02 -2.76 5.41
N ILE A 127 11.19 -3.26 5.82
CA ILE A 127 11.33 -4.56 6.50
C ILE A 127 10.60 -4.54 7.85
N LEU A 128 10.79 -3.49 8.65
CA LEU A 128 10.09 -3.32 9.92
C LEU A 128 8.58 -3.26 9.72
N SER A 129 8.13 -2.53 8.71
CA SER A 129 6.70 -2.44 8.37
C SER A 129 6.14 -3.81 8.01
N VAL A 130 6.80 -4.59 7.15
CA VAL A 130 6.36 -5.94 6.77
C VAL A 130 6.27 -6.86 7.99
N TYR A 131 7.30 -6.88 8.84
CA TYR A 131 7.38 -7.79 9.97
C TYR A 131 6.38 -7.46 11.09
N PHE A 132 6.22 -6.18 11.42
CA PHE A 132 5.38 -5.73 12.53
C PHE A 132 3.93 -5.40 12.14
N TYR A 133 3.59 -5.45 10.83
CA TYR A 133 2.28 -5.06 10.31
C TYR A 133 1.13 -5.71 11.09
N SER A 134 0.99 -7.03 10.95
CA SER A 134 -0.16 -7.79 11.48
C SER A 134 -0.12 -8.00 12.99
N THR A 135 1.04 -7.79 13.64
CA THR A 135 1.25 -8.10 15.07
C THR A 135 1.21 -6.87 15.97
N LYS A 136 1.65 -5.71 15.48
CA LYS A 136 1.74 -4.47 16.27
C LYS A 136 1.03 -3.29 15.60
N ILE A 137 1.41 -2.96 14.37
CA ILE A 137 0.99 -1.71 13.69
C ILE A 137 -0.54 -1.63 13.58
N VAL A 138 -1.21 -2.70 13.13
CA VAL A 138 -2.67 -2.73 13.00
C VAL A 138 -3.36 -2.69 14.38
N ASN A 139 -2.76 -3.27 15.41
CA ASN A 139 -3.29 -3.25 16.77
C ASN A 139 -3.11 -1.88 17.45
N TRP A 140 -2.15 -1.07 17.01
CA TRP A 140 -1.95 0.31 17.47
C TRP A 140 -2.80 1.33 16.73
N GLY A 141 -3.44 0.93 15.63
CA GLY A 141 -4.26 1.81 14.80
C GLY A 141 -3.45 2.80 13.98
N LEU A 142 -2.25 2.40 13.62
CA LEU A 142 -1.34 3.19 12.80
C LEU A 142 -1.21 2.64 11.38
N ALA A 143 -2.04 1.65 10.99
CA ALA A 143 -1.87 0.94 9.72
C ALA A 143 -1.98 1.87 8.50
N GLU A 144 -3.01 2.71 8.46
CA GLU A 144 -3.25 3.69 7.40
C GLU A 144 -2.13 4.73 7.30
N VAL A 145 -1.62 5.20 8.44
CA VAL A 145 -0.46 6.12 8.50
C VAL A 145 0.80 5.44 7.98
N PHE A 146 1.10 4.22 8.43
CA PHE A 146 2.26 3.46 7.97
C PHE A 146 2.18 3.13 6.48
N VAL A 147 1.00 2.80 5.96
CA VAL A 147 0.79 2.56 4.53
C VAL A 147 0.95 3.85 3.73
N THR A 148 0.51 4.99 4.26
CA THR A 148 0.76 6.31 3.65
C THR A 148 2.26 6.60 3.54
N ILE A 149 3.01 6.39 4.63
CA ILE A 149 4.46 6.58 4.65
C ILE A 149 5.13 5.58 3.69
N LYS A 150 4.76 4.29 3.73
CA LYS A 150 5.29 3.26 2.82
C LYS A 150 5.09 3.66 1.35
N GLY A 151 3.87 4.03 0.95
CA GLY A 151 3.59 4.42 -0.44
C GLY A 151 4.42 5.64 -0.86
N THR A 152 4.56 6.62 0.03
CA THR A 152 5.41 7.80 -0.19
C THR A 152 6.88 7.42 -0.39
N LEU A 153 7.42 6.57 0.48
CA LEU A 153 8.81 6.13 0.41
C LEU A 153 9.13 5.26 -0.80
N ILE A 154 8.15 4.52 -1.35
CA ILE A 154 8.36 3.79 -2.62
C ILE A 154 8.62 4.76 -3.76
N VAL A 155 7.84 5.84 -3.87
CA VAL A 155 8.02 6.86 -4.92
C VAL A 155 9.36 7.58 -4.72
N ILE A 156 9.65 8.04 -3.50
CA ILE A 156 10.91 8.72 -3.16
C ILE A 156 12.12 7.82 -3.42
N GLY A 157 12.09 6.57 -2.96
CA GLY A 157 13.19 5.63 -3.14
C GLY A 157 13.43 5.30 -4.61
N THR A 158 12.37 5.14 -5.39
CA THR A 158 12.47 4.90 -6.84
C THR A 158 13.10 6.10 -7.56
N TYR A 159 12.65 7.31 -7.25
CA TYR A 159 13.24 8.53 -7.80
C TYR A 159 14.72 8.66 -7.41
N PHE A 160 15.03 8.50 -6.12
CA PHE A 160 16.39 8.63 -5.59
C PHE A 160 17.37 7.63 -6.21
N ILE A 161 16.95 6.40 -6.50
CA ILE A 161 17.80 5.41 -7.20
C ILE A 161 18.23 5.91 -8.59
N GLN A 162 17.39 6.70 -9.26
CA GLN A 162 17.68 7.22 -10.60
C GLN A 162 18.37 8.60 -10.57
N SER A 163 17.99 9.46 -9.63
CA SER A 163 18.41 10.87 -9.60
C SER A 163 19.47 11.21 -8.54
N GLN A 164 19.62 10.37 -7.51
CA GLN A 164 20.40 10.62 -6.29
C GLN A 164 20.00 11.90 -5.53
N THR A 165 18.79 12.41 -5.77
CA THR A 165 18.25 13.60 -5.12
C THR A 165 16.88 13.32 -4.52
N ILE A 166 16.47 14.14 -3.56
CA ILE A 166 15.10 14.18 -3.03
C ILE A 166 14.66 15.63 -3.10
N ASP A 167 13.55 15.88 -3.78
CA ASP A 167 12.97 17.20 -3.95
C ASP A 167 11.48 17.22 -3.56
N ASP A 168 10.96 18.43 -3.42
CA ASP A 168 9.56 18.65 -3.06
C ASP A 168 8.60 18.04 -4.09
N PHE A 169 9.00 18.03 -5.36
CA PHE A 169 8.26 17.41 -6.46
C PHE A 169 7.97 15.93 -6.19
N THR A 170 9.01 15.19 -5.83
CA THR A 170 8.93 13.77 -5.53
C THR A 170 8.22 13.50 -4.21
N ILE A 171 8.46 14.31 -3.17
CA ILE A 171 7.81 14.16 -1.87
C ILE A 171 6.30 14.33 -2.00
N LEU A 172 5.84 15.42 -2.61
CA LEU A 172 4.40 15.68 -2.77
C LEU A 172 3.72 14.59 -3.60
N ALA A 173 4.36 14.13 -4.69
CA ALA A 173 3.83 13.08 -5.53
C ALA A 173 3.75 11.73 -4.78
N GLY A 174 4.77 11.44 -3.96
CA GLY A 174 4.79 10.30 -3.05
C GLY A 174 3.65 10.34 -2.04
N ILE A 175 3.40 11.51 -1.42
CA ILE A 175 2.32 11.69 -0.43
C ILE A 175 0.96 11.36 -1.05
N VAL A 176 0.71 11.80 -2.29
CA VAL A 176 -0.54 11.45 -3.01
C VAL A 176 -0.69 9.93 -3.14
N VAL A 177 0.35 9.23 -3.61
CA VAL A 177 0.32 7.76 -3.76
C VAL A 177 0.17 7.06 -2.41
N GLY A 178 0.82 7.57 -1.37
CA GLY A 178 0.67 7.11 0.00
C GLY A 178 -0.77 7.19 0.48
N ILE A 179 -1.39 8.36 0.36
CA ILE A 179 -2.78 8.61 0.77
C ILE A 179 -3.73 7.65 0.03
N LEU A 180 -3.55 7.48 -1.28
CA LEU A 180 -4.37 6.57 -2.08
C LEU A 180 -4.16 5.10 -1.71
N SER A 181 -2.92 4.70 -1.38
CA SER A 181 -2.64 3.35 -0.87
C SER A 181 -3.35 3.10 0.46
N SER A 182 -3.36 4.11 1.34
CA SER A 182 -4.06 4.04 2.61
C SER A 182 -5.58 4.03 2.44
N LEU A 183 -6.11 4.70 1.42
CA LEU A 183 -7.54 4.64 1.08
C LEU A 183 -7.94 3.22 0.70
N VAL A 184 -7.13 2.52 -0.09
CA VAL A 184 -7.37 1.11 -0.43
C VAL A 184 -7.42 0.25 0.84
N LEU A 185 -6.45 0.42 1.74
CA LEU A 185 -6.46 -0.29 3.02
C LEU A 185 -7.73 0.02 3.83
N PHE A 186 -8.07 1.29 3.99
CA PHE A 186 -9.25 1.73 4.73
C PHE A 186 -10.53 1.06 4.22
N ILE A 187 -10.74 1.04 2.90
CA ILE A 187 -11.90 0.39 2.28
C ILE A 187 -11.93 -1.11 2.60
N THR A 188 -10.76 -1.77 2.54
CA THR A 188 -10.69 -3.21 2.83
C THR A 188 -10.94 -3.57 4.29
N SER A 189 -10.78 -2.61 5.21
CA SER A 189 -11.08 -2.78 6.63
C SER A 189 -12.56 -2.60 6.99
N ILE A 190 -13.40 -2.08 6.08
CA ILE A 190 -14.83 -1.84 6.35
C ILE A 190 -15.59 -3.16 6.58
N PRO A 191 -15.52 -4.17 5.68
CA PRO A 191 -16.28 -5.40 5.84
C PRO A 191 -15.81 -6.24 7.04
N ASP A 192 -14.55 -6.05 7.42
CA ASP A 192 -13.87 -6.87 8.43
C ASP A 192 -13.95 -6.23 9.84
N HIS A 193 -14.60 -5.06 9.97
CA HIS A 193 -14.70 -4.25 11.19
C HIS A 193 -15.02 -5.04 12.47
N ASP A 194 -16.11 -5.83 12.46
CA ASP A 194 -16.61 -6.48 13.68
C ASP A 194 -15.64 -7.58 14.15
N VAL A 195 -15.11 -8.37 13.21
CA VAL A 195 -14.15 -9.45 13.50
C VAL A 195 -12.78 -8.89 13.91
N ASP A 196 -12.33 -7.83 13.23
CA ASP A 196 -11.07 -7.14 13.57
C ASP A 196 -11.15 -6.55 15.00
N LYS A 197 -12.29 -5.95 15.37
CA LYS A 197 -12.53 -5.39 16.70
C LYS A 197 -12.52 -6.48 17.78
N GLU A 198 -13.19 -7.61 17.56
CA GLU A 198 -13.14 -8.77 18.48
C GLU A 198 -11.72 -9.26 18.74
N LYS A 199 -10.83 -9.13 17.75
CA LYS A 199 -9.46 -9.65 17.78
C LYS A 199 -8.42 -8.60 18.21
N GLY A 200 -8.88 -7.44 18.69
CA GLY A 200 -8.05 -6.39 19.28
C GLY A 200 -7.34 -5.48 18.28
N ARG A 201 -7.72 -5.51 16.99
CA ARG A 201 -7.23 -4.56 15.99
C ARG A 201 -7.87 -3.19 16.21
N ARG A 202 -7.20 -2.14 15.75
CA ARG A 202 -7.64 -0.74 15.89
C ARG A 202 -7.58 0.00 14.55
N THR A 203 -8.14 -0.55 13.49
CA THR A 203 -8.20 0.12 12.17
C THR A 203 -8.89 1.49 12.27
N LEU A 204 -8.69 2.38 11.29
CA LEU A 204 -9.37 3.69 11.34
C LEU A 204 -10.89 3.56 11.34
N VAL A 205 -11.44 2.53 10.70
CA VAL A 205 -12.88 2.21 10.76
C VAL A 205 -13.33 1.93 12.20
N ILE A 206 -12.50 1.24 12.99
CA ILE A 206 -12.78 0.96 14.41
C ILE A 206 -12.62 2.23 15.26
N ILE A 207 -11.55 3.01 15.03
CA ILE A 207 -11.24 4.21 15.82
C ILE A 207 -12.31 5.29 15.64
N PHE A 208 -12.69 5.58 14.39
CA PHE A 208 -13.70 6.60 14.09
C PHE A 208 -15.13 6.05 14.13
N GLY A 209 -15.28 4.73 14.18
CA GLY A 209 -16.56 4.03 14.22
C GLY A 209 -17.19 3.86 12.85
N LYS A 210 -17.88 2.73 12.67
CA LYS A 210 -18.54 2.33 11.42
C LYS A 210 -19.54 3.37 10.89
N SER A 211 -20.21 4.13 11.75
CA SER A 211 -21.17 5.19 11.37
C SER A 211 -20.51 6.45 10.78
N ASN A 212 -19.19 6.59 10.89
CA ASN A 212 -18.42 7.69 10.30
C ASN A 212 -17.58 7.22 9.11
N THR A 213 -17.87 6.05 8.53
CA THR A 213 -17.09 5.47 7.44
C THR A 213 -17.06 6.39 6.23
N VAL A 214 -18.20 6.95 5.83
CA VAL A 214 -18.29 7.88 4.70
C VAL A 214 -17.50 9.18 4.96
N LYS A 215 -17.58 9.72 6.18
CA LYS A 215 -16.82 10.93 6.55
C LYS A 215 -15.32 10.67 6.55
N THR A 216 -14.90 9.54 7.11
CA THR A 216 -13.49 9.14 7.18
C THR A 216 -12.95 8.85 5.77
N PHE A 217 -13.73 8.17 4.93
CA PHE A 217 -13.41 7.93 3.53
C PHE A 217 -13.10 9.23 2.78
N LEU A 218 -13.90 10.29 2.98
CA LEU A 218 -13.74 11.57 2.29
C LEU A 218 -12.43 12.30 2.63
N ILE A 219 -11.80 12.02 3.77
CA ILE A 219 -10.53 12.63 4.16
C ILE A 219 -9.44 12.32 3.11
N PHE A 220 -9.35 11.07 2.66
CA PHE A 220 -8.32 10.64 1.70
C PHE A 220 -8.36 11.36 0.35
N PRO A 221 -9.47 11.38 -0.42
CA PRO A 221 -9.53 12.09 -1.69
C PRO A 221 -9.41 13.60 -1.52
N ILE A 222 -9.93 14.18 -0.42
CA ILE A 222 -9.76 15.61 -0.13
C ILE A 222 -8.27 15.93 0.05
N LEU A 223 -7.55 15.15 0.84
CA LEU A 223 -6.11 15.34 1.03
C LEU A 223 -5.33 15.11 -0.27
N ALA A 224 -5.63 14.04 -1.02
CA ALA A 224 -4.94 13.75 -2.28
C ALA A 224 -5.14 14.88 -3.31
N TYR A 225 -6.38 15.36 -3.50
CA TYR A 225 -6.65 16.49 -4.37
C TYR A 225 -6.05 17.79 -3.83
N GLY A 226 -6.09 18.02 -2.52
CA GLY A 226 -5.47 19.18 -1.89
C GLY A 226 -3.98 19.25 -2.16
N VAL A 227 -3.25 18.14 -2.01
CA VAL A 227 -1.81 18.06 -2.30
C VAL A 227 -1.52 18.33 -3.78
N ILE A 228 -2.34 17.80 -4.69
CA ILE A 228 -2.17 18.02 -6.15
C ILE A 228 -2.43 19.48 -6.52
N ILE A 229 -3.52 20.06 -6.02
CA ILE A 229 -3.86 21.47 -6.26
C ILE A 229 -2.76 22.38 -5.68
N TYR A 230 -2.31 22.10 -4.46
CA TYR A 230 -1.20 22.81 -3.84
C TYR A 230 0.06 22.73 -4.71
N GLY A 231 0.45 21.54 -5.14
CA GLY A 231 1.62 21.34 -5.99
C GLY A 231 1.54 22.13 -7.31
N VAL A 232 0.35 22.24 -7.91
CA VAL A 232 0.17 23.04 -9.14
C VAL A 232 0.25 24.54 -8.84
N VAL A 233 -0.40 25.02 -7.78
CA VAL A 233 -0.41 26.44 -7.41
C VAL A 233 0.98 26.91 -6.95
N SER A 234 1.76 26.05 -6.28
CA SER A 234 3.14 26.35 -5.89
C SER A 234 4.13 26.26 -7.05
N GLY A 235 3.70 25.83 -8.24
CA GLY A 235 4.56 25.63 -9.41
C GLY A 235 5.42 24.36 -9.35
N THR A 236 5.22 23.51 -8.34
CA THR A 236 5.95 22.25 -8.18
C THR A 236 5.44 21.17 -9.14
N PHE A 237 4.14 21.13 -9.42
CA PHE A 237 3.52 20.24 -10.38
C PHE A 237 3.14 20.97 -11.67
N PRO A 238 3.27 20.31 -12.82
CA PRO A 238 2.76 20.87 -14.06
C PRO A 238 1.23 20.96 -14.03
N VAL A 239 0.68 21.97 -14.72
CA VAL A 239 -0.78 22.25 -14.74
C VAL A 239 -1.60 21.04 -15.19
N TYR A 240 -1.06 20.21 -16.08
CA TYR A 240 -1.75 19.01 -16.57
C TYR A 240 -1.98 17.94 -15.48
N SER A 241 -1.31 18.02 -14.32
CA SER A 241 -1.61 17.16 -13.16
C SER A 241 -3.05 17.30 -12.65
N LEU A 242 -3.73 18.41 -12.96
CA LEU A 242 -5.14 18.61 -12.67
C LEU A 242 -6.08 17.66 -13.44
N ILE A 243 -5.58 16.90 -14.42
CA ILE A 243 -6.36 15.86 -15.11
C ILE A 243 -6.94 14.83 -14.13
N VAL A 244 -6.32 14.64 -12.96
CA VAL A 244 -6.82 13.74 -11.91
C VAL A 244 -8.23 14.12 -11.43
N LEU A 245 -8.61 15.39 -11.54
CA LEU A 245 -9.93 15.88 -11.14
C LEU A 245 -11.05 15.28 -12.01
N LEU A 246 -10.72 14.78 -13.21
CA LEU A 246 -11.65 14.01 -14.03
C LEU A 246 -12.05 12.68 -13.39
N ALA A 247 -11.35 12.21 -12.35
CA ALA A 247 -11.75 11.03 -11.58
C ALA A 247 -12.94 11.29 -10.63
N LYS A 248 -13.41 12.55 -10.50
CA LYS A 248 -14.53 12.94 -9.64
C LYS A 248 -15.81 12.10 -9.82
N PRO A 249 -16.25 11.71 -11.04
CA PRO A 249 -17.43 10.86 -11.20
C PRO A 249 -17.28 9.50 -10.50
N PHE A 250 -16.10 8.89 -10.55
CA PHE A 250 -15.82 7.63 -9.86
C PHE A 250 -15.88 7.81 -8.34
N LEU A 251 -15.35 8.93 -7.81
CA LEU A 251 -15.46 9.27 -6.40
C LEU A 251 -16.94 9.38 -5.95
N ILE A 252 -17.78 10.05 -6.74
CA ILE A 252 -19.21 10.19 -6.45
C ILE A 252 -19.89 8.81 -6.44
N LEU A 253 -19.60 7.96 -7.42
CA LEU A 253 -20.12 6.59 -7.46
C LEU A 253 -19.71 5.77 -6.23
N SER A 254 -18.45 5.85 -5.81
CA SER A 254 -17.98 5.19 -4.59
C SER A 254 -18.69 5.69 -3.33
N LEU A 255 -18.96 6.99 -3.22
CA LEU A 255 -19.69 7.57 -2.09
C LEU A 255 -21.13 7.10 -2.00
N LEU A 256 -21.83 6.99 -3.14
CA LEU A 256 -23.19 6.46 -3.17
C LEU A 256 -23.21 5.00 -2.67
N HIS A 257 -22.28 4.18 -3.16
CA HIS A 257 -22.16 2.79 -2.75
C HIS A 257 -21.85 2.62 -1.25
N LEU A 258 -20.98 3.48 -0.69
CA LEU A 258 -20.66 3.45 0.74
C LEU A 258 -21.84 3.88 1.62
N LYS A 259 -22.64 4.86 1.17
CA LYS A 259 -23.85 5.27 1.90
C LYS A 259 -24.91 4.17 1.95
N ASP A 260 -24.99 3.34 0.91
CA ASP A 260 -25.89 2.19 0.91
C ASP A 260 -25.44 1.13 1.92
N LEU A 261 -24.13 0.93 2.08
CA LEU A 261 -23.55 0.02 3.09
C LEU A 261 -23.69 0.51 4.53
N GLU A 262 -23.69 1.83 4.79
CA GLU A 262 -23.96 2.36 6.14
C GLU A 262 -25.41 2.13 6.59
N LYS A 263 -26.35 1.97 5.65
CA LYS A 263 -27.78 1.77 5.92
C LYS A 263 -28.18 0.30 6.11
N SER A 264 -27.31 -0.64 5.73
CA SER A 264 -27.52 -2.09 5.81
C SER A 264 -26.90 -2.70 7.06
#